data_AF-A0A354TPV3-F1
#
_entry.id   AF-A0A354TPV3-F1
#
_cell.length_a   1.000
_cell.length_b   1.000
_cell.length_c   1.000
_cell.angle_alpha   90.00
_cell.angle_beta   90.00
_cell.angle_gamma   90.00
#
_symmetry.space_group_name_H-M   'P 1'
#
loop_
_entity.id
_entity.type
_entity.pdbx_description
1 polymer ?
#
loop_
_entity_poly.entity_id
_entity_poly.type
_entity_poly.pdbx_seq_one_letter_code
_entity_poly.pdbx_strand_id
1 'polypeptide(L)' 'MNVGIVGAGAIGLWLAGRLAQAGINVSVLARGKNLEAIRAAGVTVYFCEDSPN' A
#
# COMPACT_ATOMS: atom_id res chain seq x y z
N MET A 1 13.31 1.70 9.89
CA MET A 1 13.60 1.83 8.45
C MET A 1 12.40 2.47 7.78
N ASN A 2 12.61 3.35 6.79
CA ASN A 2 11.52 4.00 6.04
C ASN A 2 11.61 3.61 4.55
N VAL A 3 10.49 3.25 3.94
CA VAL A 3 10.43 2.85 2.52
C VAL A 3 9.50 3.78 1.75
N GLY A 4 10.01 4.36 0.66
CA GLY A 4 9.23 5.15 -0.29
C GLY A 4 8.94 4.36 -1.56
N ILE A 5 7.67 4.25 -1.94
CA ILE A 5 7.23 3.59 -3.19
C ILE A 5 6.75 4.66 -4.17
N VAL A 6 7.41 4.74 -5.32
CA VAL A 6 7.03 5.67 -6.39
C VAL A 6 5.96 5.01 -7.27
N GLY A 7 4.71 5.45 -7.12
CA GLY A 7 3.56 4.95 -7.86
C GLY A 7 2.59 4.13 -7.01
N ALA A 8 1.45 4.74 -6.67
CA ALA A 8 0.31 4.09 -6.02
C ALA A 8 -0.61 3.37 -7.03
N GLY A 9 -0.04 2.40 -7.76
CA GLY A 9 -0.77 1.45 -8.60
C GLY A 9 -0.99 0.11 -7.89
N ALA A 10 -1.52 -0.89 -8.60
CA ALA A 10 -1.86 -2.19 -8.01
C ALA A 10 -0.67 -2.85 -7.28
N ILE A 11 0.48 -3.00 -7.97
CA ILE A 11 1.68 -3.63 -7.38
C ILE A 11 2.25 -2.77 -6.25
N GLY A 12 2.35 -1.46 -6.45
CA GLY A 12 2.91 -0.54 -5.46
C GLY A 12 2.11 -0.55 -4.15
N LEU A 13 0.78 -0.56 -4.23
CA LEU A 13 -0.07 -0.62 -3.05
C LEU A 13 -0.10 -2.02 -2.41
N TRP A 14 -0.02 -3.09 -3.20
CA TRP A 14 0.10 -4.45 -2.65
C TRP A 14 1.39 -4.61 -1.85
N LEU A 15 2.52 -4.15 -2.40
CA LEU A 15 3.81 -4.16 -1.71
C LEU A 15 3.78 -3.27 -0.46
N ALA A 16 3.20 -2.06 -0.58
CA ALA A 16 3.03 -1.16 0.55
C ALA A 16 2.25 -1.83 1.70
N GLY A 17 1.16 -2.53 1.36
CA GLY A 17 0.35 -3.28 2.33
C GLY A 17 1.14 -4.38 3.03
N ARG A 18 1.96 -5.15 2.28
CA ARG A 18 2.80 -6.21 2.87
C ARG A 18 3.86 -5.65 3.81
N LEU A 19 4.55 -4.59 3.40
CA LEU A 19 5.56 -3.92 4.22
C LEU A 19 4.95 -3.26 5.46
N ALA A 20 3.79 -2.62 5.33
CA ALA A 20 3.07 -2.04 6.46
C ALA A 20 2.63 -3.11 7.46
N GLN A 21 2.14 -4.27 7.01
CA GLN A 21 1.82 -5.40 7.88
C GLN A 21 3.04 -5.95 8.63
N ALA A 22 4.24 -5.87 8.04
CA ALA A 22 5.49 -6.21 8.70
C ALA A 22 6.00 -5.14 9.69
N GLY A 23 5.21 -4.08 9.95
CA GLY A 23 5.57 -2.98 10.86
C GLY A 23 6.56 -1.98 10.28
N ILE A 24 6.80 -2.01 8.97
CA ILE A 24 7.70 -1.07 8.30
C ILE A 24 6.94 0.22 7.99
N ASN A 25 7.56 1.38 8.26
CA ASN A 25 6.98 2.66 7.89
C ASN A 25 7.10 2.90 6.38
N VAL A 26 5.97 2.98 5.68
CA VAL A 26 5.90 3.08 4.22
C VAL A 26 5.19 4.36 3.80
N SER A 27 5.72 5.03 2.78
CA SER A 27 5.08 6.14 2.10
C SER A 27 4.95 5.84 0.61
N VAL A 28 3.84 6.26 -0.01
CA VAL A 28 3.60 6.06 -1.44
C VAL A 28 3.43 7.40 -2.15
N LEU A 29 4.04 7.54 -3.33
CA LEU A 29 3.81 8.69 -4.21
C LEU A 29 2.65 8.39 -5.16
N ALA A 30 1.59 9.19 -5.06
CA ALA A 30 0.43 9.13 -5.94
C ALA A 30 0.19 10.50 -6.60
N ARG A 31 -0.60 10.53 -7.68
CA ARG A 31 -1.00 11.76 -8.38
C ARG A 31 -2.46 11.71 -8.84
N GLY A 32 -3.06 12.87 -9.04
CA GLY A 32 -4.43 13.03 -9.55
C GLY A 32 -5.46 12.28 -8.70
N LYS A 33 -6.44 11.65 -9.37
CA LYS A 33 -7.56 10.95 -8.73
C LYS A 33 -7.15 9.89 -7.72
N ASN A 34 -6.03 9.17 -7.94
CA ASN A 34 -5.55 8.17 -6.99
C ASN A 34 -5.08 8.82 -5.68
N LEU A 35 -4.40 9.97 -5.74
CA LEU A 35 -3.97 10.69 -4.55
C LEU A 35 -5.17 11.21 -3.76
N GLU A 36 -6.18 11.74 -4.45
CA GLU A 36 -7.43 12.22 -3.83
C GLU A 36 -8.15 11.07 -3.11
N ALA A 37 -8.33 9.93 -3.77
CA ALA A 37 -8.98 8.76 -3.18
C ALA A 37 -8.22 8.22 -1.96
N ILE A 38 -6.90 8.12 -2.05
CA ILE A 38 -6.04 7.66 -0.93
C ILE A 38 -6.12 8.61 0.26
N ARG A 39 -6.16 9.92 0.02
CA ARG A 39 -6.29 10.90 1.11
C ARG A 39 -7.67 10.88 1.76
N ALA A 40 -8.72 10.63 0.97
CA ALA A 40 -10.10 10.64 1.46
C ALA A 40 -10.46 9.35 2.22
N ALA A 41 -10.01 8.19 1.74
CA ALA A 41 -10.47 6.88 2.23
C ALA A 41 -9.32 5.95 2.69
N GLY A 42 -8.06 6.36 2.53
CA GLY A 42 -6.92 5.49 2.76
C GLY A 42 -6.75 4.42 1.68
N VAL A 43 -6.02 3.35 2.01
CA VAL A 43 -5.79 2.19 1.14
C VAL A 43 -6.17 0.93 1.90
N THR A 44 -7.01 0.10 1.28
CA THR A 44 -7.32 -1.25 1.75
C THR A 44 -6.74 -2.25 0.77
N VAL A 45 -5.92 -3.18 1.26
CA VAL A 45 -5.39 -4.29 0.47
C VAL A 45 -5.98 -5.58 1.03
N TYR A 46 -6.68 -6.32 0.18
CA TYR A 46 -7.16 -7.65 0.51
C TYR A 46 -6.08 -8.66 0.11
N PHE A 47 -5.64 -9.44 1.09
CA PHE A 47 -4.75 -10.57 0.85
C PHE A 47 -5.59 -11.83 0.82
N CYS A 48 -5.47 -12.60 -0.25
CA CYS A 48 -5.86 -14.00 -0.19
C CYS A 48 -4.74 -14.71 0.56
N GLU A 49 -5.05 -15.25 1.74
CA GLU A 49 -4.13 -16.17 2.42
C GLU A 49 -4.27 -17.53 1.74
N ASP A 50 -3.23 -17.97 1.04
CA ASP A 50 -3.09 -19.36 0.64
C ASP A 50 -2.61 -20.17 1.86
N SER A 51 -3.54 -20.94 2.43
CA SER A 51 -3.40 -22.01 3.43
C SER A 51 -3.18 -21.61 4.90
N PRO A 52 -3.94 -22.22 5.83
CA PRO A 52 -3.67 -22.15 7.25
C PRO A 52 -2.46 -23.06 7.55
N ASN A 53 -1.48 -22.53 8.25
CA ASN A 53 -0.60 -23.33 9.11
C ASN A 53 -1.04 -23.11 10.55
#